data_AF-A0A9W8G1N9-F1
#
_entry.id   AF-A0A9W8G1N9-F1
#
_cell.length_a   1.000
_cell.length_b   1.000
_cell.length_c   1.000
_cell.angle_alpha   90.00
_cell.angle_beta   90.00
_cell.angle_gamma   90.00
#
_symmetry.space_group_name_H-M   'P 1'
#
loop_
_entity.id
_entity.type
_entity.pdbx_description
1 polymer ?
#
loop_
_entity_poly.entity_id
_entity_poly.type
_entity_poly.pdbx_seq_one_letter_code
_entity_poly.pdbx_strand_id
1 'polypeptide(L)'
;MDSPAAAAAAAQPETSAVATPDTAYAMPSASDSHSRARRAAKKKGELLTEDEKKANHIASEQKRRHNIRTGYDQLIQIVPTLTPSQRSEALILQKTVEYIKYLLMEREILDGQLKDANN
;
A
#
# COMPACT_ATOMS: atom_id res chain seq x y z
N MET A 1 39.56 -44.07 -13.61
CA MET A 1 38.14 -43.72 -13.50
C MET A 1 37.78 -43.92 -12.03
N ASP A 2 37.79 -42.95 -11.13
CA ASP A 2 37.83 -41.49 -11.20
C ASP A 2 38.40 -40.98 -9.86
N SER A 3 39.23 -39.95 -9.90
CA SER A 3 39.38 -38.96 -8.80
C SER A 3 38.24 -37.94 -8.92
N PRO A 4 37.79 -37.23 -7.87
CA PRO A 4 38.52 -36.09 -7.25
C PRO A 4 38.38 -36.04 -5.70
N ALA A 5 39.26 -35.47 -4.86
CA ALA A 5 39.99 -34.19 -4.81
C ALA A 5 39.20 -32.99 -4.23
N ALA A 6 39.84 -32.34 -3.23
CA ALA A 6 39.62 -31.01 -2.61
C ALA A 6 38.46 -30.87 -1.60
N ALA A 7 38.63 -30.55 -0.30
CA ALA A 7 39.38 -29.52 0.44
C ALA A 7 38.58 -28.22 0.74
N ALA A 8 38.71 -27.76 2.00
CA ALA A 8 38.39 -26.44 2.57
C ALA A 8 36.90 -26.09 2.79
N ALA A 9 36.47 -25.22 3.71
CA ALA A 9 36.89 -24.70 5.02
C ALA A 9 35.81 -23.63 5.39
N ALA A 10 35.61 -23.35 6.68
CA ALA A 10 34.90 -22.18 7.27
C ALA A 10 33.36 -22.10 7.07
N ALA A 11 32.47 -22.02 8.06
CA ALA A 11 32.33 -21.27 9.33
C ALA A 11 31.24 -20.17 9.21
N GLN A 12 30.16 -20.38 9.99
CA GLN A 12 29.15 -19.45 10.56
C GLN A 12 28.14 -18.71 9.66
N PRO A 13 26.84 -18.73 10.04
CA PRO A 13 25.92 -17.63 9.82
C PRO A 13 25.69 -16.84 11.13
N GLU A 14 26.30 -15.66 11.23
CA GLU A 14 26.01 -14.66 12.26
C GLU A 14 24.62 -14.04 11.97
N THR A 15 23.70 -14.13 12.93
CA THR A 15 22.37 -13.55 12.83
C THR A 15 22.36 -12.13 13.41
N SER A 16 22.39 -11.13 12.53
CA SER A 16 22.27 -9.73 12.94
C SER A 16 20.82 -9.38 13.26
N ALA A 17 20.47 -9.47 14.54
CA ALA A 17 19.30 -8.81 15.11
C ALA A 17 19.58 -7.29 15.22
N VAL A 18 18.86 -6.47 14.46
CA VAL A 18 18.81 -5.02 14.65
C VAL A 18 17.41 -4.62 15.07
N ALA A 19 17.30 -4.14 16.30
CA ALA A 19 16.17 -3.40 16.80
C ALA A 19 16.38 -1.90 16.54
N THR A 20 15.33 -1.18 16.16
CA THR A 20 15.23 0.26 16.38
C THR A 20 13.84 0.64 16.91
N PRO A 21 13.76 1.69 17.77
CA PRO A 21 12.55 2.07 18.48
C PRO A 21 11.79 3.24 17.82
N ASP A 22 10.51 3.30 18.15
CA ASP A 22 9.64 4.48 18.36
C ASP A 22 9.72 5.67 17.38
N THR A 23 8.64 5.90 16.63
CA THR A 23 8.26 7.27 16.25
C THR A 23 6.74 7.37 16.20
N ALA A 24 6.20 8.00 17.23
CA ALA A 24 4.82 8.44 17.34
C ALA A 24 4.38 9.28 16.13
N TYR A 25 3.35 8.81 15.42
CA TYR A 25 2.46 9.65 14.63
C TYR A 25 1.03 9.39 15.09
N ALA A 26 0.63 10.12 16.12
CA ALA A 26 -0.77 10.28 16.49
C ALA A 26 -1.36 11.39 15.62
N MET A 27 -2.42 11.10 14.86
CA MET A 27 -3.40 12.06 14.36
C MET A 27 -4.75 11.35 14.09
N PRO A 28 -5.88 12.08 14.12
CA PRO A 28 -7.01 11.71 14.95
C PRO A 28 -8.20 11.10 14.20
N SER A 29 -9.08 10.55 15.02
CA SER A 29 -10.38 9.94 14.73
C SER A 29 -11.28 10.80 13.84
N ALA A 30 -11.68 10.25 12.70
CA ALA A 30 -12.90 10.64 12.00
C ALA A 30 -13.95 9.54 12.20
N SER A 31 -15.10 9.98 12.70
CA SER A 31 -16.25 9.21 13.13
C SER A 31 -16.84 8.32 12.04
N ASP A 32 -16.82 7.00 12.23
CA ASP A 32 -17.77 6.10 11.57
C ASP A 32 -18.79 5.61 12.61
N SER A 33 -19.89 6.35 12.67
CA SER A 33 -20.96 6.24 13.63
C SER A 33 -22.02 5.20 13.25
N HIS A 34 -21.70 4.17 12.46
CA HIS A 34 -22.70 3.21 11.97
C HIS A 34 -22.34 1.71 12.10
N SER A 35 -21.55 1.30 13.11
CA SER A 35 -21.37 -0.15 13.42
C SER A 35 -21.60 -0.55 14.89
N ARG A 36 -22.15 0.34 15.72
CA ARG A 36 -22.34 0.08 17.17
C ARG A 36 -23.50 -0.88 17.49
N ALA A 37 -24.36 -1.22 16.52
CA ALA A 37 -25.58 -2.00 16.77
C ALA A 37 -25.44 -3.53 16.72
N ARG A 38 -24.24 -4.08 16.44
CA ARG A 38 -23.99 -5.55 16.46
C ARG A 38 -22.98 -6.03 17.50
N ARG A 39 -22.53 -5.15 18.41
CA ARG A 39 -21.74 -5.56 19.58
C ARG A 39 -22.66 -5.92 20.74
N ALA A 40 -23.54 -6.89 20.52
CA ALA A 40 -24.23 -7.55 21.61
C ALA A 40 -23.22 -8.50 22.29
N ALA A 41 -22.76 -8.07 23.46
CA ALA A 41 -22.20 -8.89 24.54
C ALA A 41 -21.07 -9.87 24.18
N LYS A 42 -19.81 -9.41 24.17
CA LYS A 42 -18.70 -10.26 24.62
C LYS A 42 -18.00 -9.63 25.82
N LYS A 43 -17.92 -10.42 26.89
CA LYS A 43 -17.36 -10.06 28.20
C LYS A 43 -15.92 -9.56 28.02
N LYS A 44 -15.62 -8.52 28.78
CA LYS A 44 -14.29 -7.93 28.96
C LYS A 44 -13.32 -9.01 29.45
N GLY A 45 -12.37 -9.45 28.62
CA GLY A 45 -11.18 -10.18 29.09
C GLY A 45 -10.86 -11.54 28.46
N GLU A 46 -11.65 -12.10 27.54
CA GLU A 46 -11.19 -13.28 26.79
C GLU A 46 -10.21 -12.83 25.71
N LEU A 47 -8.96 -13.28 25.83
CA LEU A 47 -8.04 -13.27 24.71
C LEU A 47 -8.76 -13.96 23.54
N LEU A 48 -8.77 -13.31 22.37
CA LEU A 48 -9.28 -13.91 21.14
C LEU A 48 -8.69 -15.32 21.02
N THR A 49 -9.54 -16.32 20.80
CA THR A 49 -9.03 -17.69 20.60
C THR A 49 -8.09 -17.71 19.41
N GLU A 50 -7.17 -18.68 19.34
CA GLU A 50 -6.25 -18.78 18.20
C GLU A 50 -7.01 -18.87 16.86
N ASP A 51 -8.19 -19.48 16.85
CA ASP A 51 -9.07 -19.54 15.69
C ASP A 51 -9.72 -18.20 15.37
N GLU A 52 -10.16 -17.44 16.39
CA GLU A 52 -10.68 -16.08 16.21
C GLU A 52 -9.61 -15.10 15.72
N LYS A 53 -8.36 -15.22 16.21
CA LYS A 53 -7.23 -14.43 15.72
C LYS A 53 -6.93 -14.73 14.25
N LYS A 54 -6.87 -16.00 13.86
CA LYS A 54 -6.67 -16.42 12.47
C LYS A 54 -7.79 -15.88 11.56
N ALA A 55 -9.05 -16.02 11.98
CA ALA A 55 -10.19 -15.51 11.24
C ALA A 55 -10.13 -13.99 11.07
N ASN A 56 -9.81 -13.26 12.14
CA ASN A 56 -9.70 -11.81 12.08
C ASN A 56 -8.52 -11.34 11.21
N HIS A 57 -7.38 -12.03 11.28
CA HIS A 57 -6.23 -11.74 10.42
C HIS A 57 -6.58 -11.91 8.93
N ILE A 58 -7.24 -13.01 8.56
CA ILE A 58 -7.69 -13.24 7.19
C ILE A 58 -8.67 -12.15 6.75
N ALA A 59 -9.66 -11.82 7.58
CA ALA A 59 -10.65 -10.79 7.26
C ALA A 59 -10.01 -9.40 7.09
N SER A 60 -9.08 -9.04 7.98
CA SER A 60 -8.38 -7.76 7.94
C SER A 60 -7.51 -7.65 6.69
N GLU A 61 -6.80 -8.71 6.32
CA GLU A 61 -5.98 -8.74 5.11
C GLU A 61 -6.82 -8.73 3.83
N GLN A 62 -7.96 -9.44 3.80
CA GLN A 62 -8.90 -9.35 2.68
C GLN A 62 -9.43 -7.92 2.49
N LYS A 63 -9.82 -7.25 3.58
CA LYS A 63 -10.24 -5.85 3.54
C LYS A 63 -9.12 -4.94 3.04
N ARG A 64 -7.90 -5.10 3.56
CA ARG A 64 -6.72 -4.36 3.11
C ARG A 64 -6.49 -4.53 1.61
N ARG A 65 -6.50 -5.77 1.11
CA ARG A 65 -6.34 -6.07 -0.33
C ARG A 65 -7.46 -5.52 -1.19
N HIS A 66 -8.70 -5.52 -0.69
CA HIS A 66 -9.83 -4.93 -1.40
C HIS A 66 -9.65 -3.42 -1.55
N ASN A 67 -9.30 -2.72 -0.48
CA ASN A 67 -9.05 -1.27 -0.51
C ASN A 67 -7.94 -0.89 -1.50
N ILE A 68 -6.84 -1.66 -1.52
CA ILE A 68 -5.75 -1.45 -2.49
C ILE A 68 -6.27 -1.57 -3.93
N ARG A 69 -7.04 -2.63 -4.23
CA ARG A 69 -7.64 -2.83 -5.56
C ARG A 69 -8.56 -1.68 -5.95
N THR A 70 -9.43 -1.23 -5.04
CA THR A 70 -10.30 -0.07 -5.28
C THR A 70 -9.50 1.20 -5.58
N GLY A 71 -8.36 1.41 -4.92
CA GLY A 71 -7.45 2.51 -5.25
C GLY A 71 -6.90 2.44 -6.68
N TYR A 72 -6.50 1.25 -7.14
CA TYR A 72 -6.09 1.05 -8.53
C TYR A 72 -7.23 1.27 -9.52
N ASP A 73 -8.44 0.82 -9.20
CA ASP A 73 -9.62 1.04 -10.06
C ASP A 73 -9.90 2.55 -10.21
N GLN A 74 -9.74 3.34 -9.14
CA GLN A 74 -9.86 4.80 -9.20
C GLN A 74 -8.77 5.43 -10.08
N LEU A 75 -7.52 4.97 -9.97
CA LEU A 75 -6.43 5.46 -10.83
C LEU A 75 -6.72 5.20 -12.32
N ILE A 76 -7.26 4.02 -12.65
CA ILE A 76 -7.65 3.68 -14.03
C ILE A 76 -8.74 4.63 -14.56
N GLN A 77 -9.66 5.07 -13.71
CA GLN A 77 -10.75 5.98 -14.13
C GLN A 77 -10.28 7.42 -14.37
N ILE A 78 -9.32 7.92 -13.61
CA ILE A 78 -8.91 9.33 -13.68
C ILE A 78 -7.76 9.58 -14.67
N VAL A 79 -6.94 8.57 -14.98
CA VAL A 79 -5.80 8.72 -15.87
C VAL A 79 -6.24 8.40 -17.31
N PRO A 80 -6.27 9.39 -18.23
CA PRO A 80 -6.83 9.19 -19.58
C PRO A 80 -6.06 8.19 -20.44
N THR A 81 -4.79 7.93 -20.11
CA THR A 81 -3.92 7.02 -20.85
C THR A 81 -4.06 5.56 -20.43
N LEU A 82 -4.86 5.27 -19.39
CA LEU A 82 -5.15 3.92 -18.93
C LEU A 82 -6.43 3.39 -19.58
N THR A 83 -6.41 2.11 -19.95
CA THR A 83 -7.62 1.42 -20.42
C THR A 83 -8.35 0.80 -19.23
N PRO A 84 -9.70 0.69 -19.25
CA PRO A 84 -10.46 -0.01 -18.22
C PRO A 84 -10.07 -1.48 -18.03
N SER A 85 -9.42 -2.07 -19.03
CA SER A 85 -8.89 -3.44 -19.02
C SER A 85 -7.48 -3.56 -18.44
N GLN A 86 -6.83 -2.47 -18.04
CA GLN A 86 -5.45 -2.52 -17.58
C GLN A 86 -5.36 -3.20 -16.20
N ARG A 87 -4.53 -4.24 -16.10
CA ARG A 87 -4.37 -5.05 -14.87
C ARG A 87 -2.97 -4.95 -14.26
N SER A 88 -1.99 -4.46 -15.01
CA SER A 88 -0.61 -4.36 -14.53
C SER A 88 -0.45 -3.19 -13.55
N GLU A 89 -0.27 -3.50 -12.26
CA GLU A 89 -0.07 -2.50 -11.19
C GLU A 89 1.11 -1.57 -11.49
N ALA A 90 2.24 -2.11 -11.97
CA ALA A 90 3.42 -1.34 -12.30
C ALA A 90 3.16 -0.33 -13.43
N LEU A 91 2.41 -0.75 -14.46
CA LEU A 91 2.08 0.12 -15.59
C LEU A 91 1.07 1.20 -15.18
N ILE A 92 0.08 0.86 -14.35
CA ILE A 92 -0.87 1.83 -13.80
C ILE A 92 -0.13 2.94 -13.05
N LEU A 93 0.79 2.57 -12.16
CA LEU A 93 1.60 3.54 -11.41
C LEU A 93 2.47 4.39 -12.36
N GLN A 94 3.14 3.77 -13.33
CA GLN A 94 3.96 4.49 -14.30
C GLN A 94 3.16 5.54 -15.07
N LYS A 95 2.00 5.15 -15.63
CA LYS A 95 1.14 6.06 -16.39
C LYS A 95 0.53 7.15 -15.52
N THR A 96 0.24 6.85 -14.26
CA THR A 96 -0.21 7.85 -13.29
C THR A 96 0.87 8.91 -13.06
N VAL A 97 2.14 8.51 -12.88
CA VAL A 97 3.26 9.45 -12.71
C VAL A 97 3.48 10.29 -13.97
N GLU A 98 3.42 9.68 -15.16
CA GLU A 98 3.49 10.40 -16.44
C GLU A 98 2.38 11.46 -16.55
N TYR A 99 1.16 11.13 -16.16
CA TYR A 99 0.02 12.05 -16.21
C TYR A 99 0.13 13.20 -15.21
N ILE A 100 0.62 12.96 -13.99
CA ILE A 100 0.89 14.02 -13.01
C ILE A 100 1.91 15.04 -13.57
N LYS A 101 2.98 14.56 -14.21
CA LYS A 101 3.98 15.43 -14.83
C LYS A 101 3.38 16.27 -15.97
N TYR A 102 2.52 15.66 -16.79
CA TYR A 102 1.79 16.37 -17.84
C TYR A 102 0.91 17.49 -17.27
N LEU A 103 0.12 17.22 -16.22
CA LEU A 103 -0.74 18.23 -15.59
C LEU A 103 0.05 19.41 -15.01
N LEU A 104 1.23 19.14 -14.44
CA LEU A 104 2.12 20.21 -13.93
C LEU A 104 2.63 21.10 -15.06
N MET A 105 3.05 20.51 -16.18
CA MET A 105 3.49 21.25 -17.36
C MET A 105 2.34 22.05 -17.98
N GLU A 106 1.16 21.44 -18.12
CA GLU A 106 -0.03 22.10 -18.66
C GLU A 106 -0.43 23.31 -17.79
N ARG A 107 -0.39 23.17 -16.47
CA ARG A 107 -0.61 24.29 -15.54
C ARG A 107 0.38 25.43 -15.78
N GLU A 108 1.67 25.15 -15.91
CA GLU A 108 2.70 26.17 -16.12
C GLU A 108 2.46 26.95 -17.43
N ILE A 109 2.09 26.24 -18.50
CA ILE A 109 1.76 26.85 -19.78
C ILE A 109 0.54 27.77 -19.64
N LEU A 110 -0.53 27.31 -19.00
CA LEU A 110 -1.75 28.10 -18.80
C LEU A 110 -1.50 29.32 -17.91
N ASP A 111 -0.70 29.17 -16.85
CA ASP A 111 -0.30 30.28 -15.98
C ASP A 111 0.55 31.33 -16.74
N GLY A 112 1.36 30.89 -17.71
CA GLY A 112 2.09 31.79 -18.61
C GLY A 112 1.13 32.58 -19.52
N GLN A 113 0.20 31.88 -20.18
CA GLN A 113 -0.79 32.50 -21.05
C GLN A 113 -1.67 33.52 -20.32
N LEU A 114 -2.06 33.24 -19.07
CA LEU A 114 -2.83 34.18 -18.25
C LEU A 114 -2.04 35.45 -17.90
N LYS A 115 -0.72 35.34 -17.67
CA LYS A 115 0.13 36.50 -17.41
C LYS A 115 0.28 37.37 -18.65
N ASP A 116 0.50 36.73 -19.79
CA ASP A 116 0.66 37.42 -21.07
C ASP A 116 -0.65 38.11 -21.50
N ALA A 117 -1.80 37.50 -21.24
CA ALA A 117 -3.11 38.07 -21.56
C ALA A 117 -3.55 39.21 -20.63
N ASN A 118 -2.94 39.34 -19.45
CA ASN A 118 -3.26 40.35 -18.44
C ASN A 118 -2.26 41.52 -18.42
N ASN A 119 -1.36 41.59 -19.40
CA ASN A 119 -0.34 42.63 -19.58
C ASN A 119 -0.49 43.30 -20.95
#